data_AF-A0A1E4T5B2-F1
#
_entry.id   AF-A0A1E4T5B2-F1
#
_cell.length_a   1.000
_cell.length_b   1.000
_cell.length_c   1.000
_cell.angle_alpha   90.00
_cell.angle_beta   90.00
_cell.angle_gamma   90.00
#
_symmetry.space_group_name_H-M   'P 1'
#
loop_
_entity.id
_entity.type
_entity.pdbx_description
1 polymer ?
#
loop_
_entity_poly.entity_id
_entity_poly.type
_entity_poly.pdbx_seq_one_letter_code
_entity_poly.pdbx_strand_id
1 'polypeptide(L)'
;TEDILVMNISGGLLYDSFGSLGAIVSNHQFQFDGPPPQAGALYAAGWSVTDDEYLALGSQEEFYGCPQEDSDGTTYYKIYDSQIQSYCIPVYL
;
A
#
# COMPACT_ATOMS: atom_id res chain seq x y z
N THR A 1 -14.54 16.23 4.79
CA THR A 1 -13.18 16.49 4.27
C THR A 1 -12.73 15.17 3.74
N GLU A 2 -12.46 15.05 2.44
CA GLU A 2 -11.85 13.84 1.90
C GLU A 2 -10.49 13.69 2.61
N ASP A 3 -10.27 12.59 3.32
CA ASP A 3 -8.99 12.32 3.96
C ASP A 3 -7.98 11.95 2.87
N ILE A 4 -7.21 12.95 2.44
CA ILE A 4 -6.17 12.79 1.41
C ILE A 4 -4.97 12.13 2.07
N LEU A 5 -4.63 10.91 1.64
CA LEU A 5 -3.37 10.28 2.01
C LEU A 5 -2.22 10.96 1.25
N VAL A 6 -1.32 11.60 1.99
CA VAL A 6 -0.10 12.19 1.43
C VAL A 6 1.07 11.26 1.69
N MET A 7 1.79 10.89 0.63
CA MET A 7 2.95 10.00 0.71
C MET A 7 4.18 10.68 0.11
N ASN A 8 5.36 10.34 0.62
CA ASN A 8 6.63 10.80 0.09
C ASN A 8 7.56 9.61 -0.16
N ILE A 9 8.27 9.63 -1.29
CA ILE A 9 9.32 8.66 -1.59
C ILE A 9 10.69 9.33 -1.43
N SER A 10 11.56 8.72 -0.63
CA SER A 10 12.94 9.15 -0.44
C SER A 10 13.87 7.93 -0.42
N GLY A 11 14.83 7.88 -1.34
CA GLY A 11 15.79 6.77 -1.43
C GLY A 11 15.14 5.40 -1.66
N GLY A 12 13.97 5.35 -2.31
CA GLY A 12 13.21 4.12 -2.54
C GLY A 12 12.38 3.65 -1.33
N LEU A 13 12.30 4.46 -0.27
CA LEU A 13 11.45 4.25 0.89
C LEU A 13 10.21 5.13 0.79
N LEU A 14 9.03 4.58 1.07
CA LEU A 14 7.75 5.29 1.05
C LEU A 14 7.34 5.64 2.48
N TYR A 15 7.00 6.90 2.72
CA TYR A 15 6.58 7.41 4.01
C TYR A 15 5.20 8.03 3.93
N ASP A 16 4.37 7.82 4.96
CA ASP A 16 3.15 8.62 5.14
C ASP A 16 3.46 9.99 5.79
N SER A 17 2.43 10.80 5.99
CA SER A 17 2.52 12.10 6.63
C SER A 17 2.98 12.08 8.10
N PHE A 18 2.89 10.93 8.76
CA PHE A 18 3.32 10.72 10.15
C PHE A 18 4.74 10.18 10.26
N GLY A 19 5.39 9.88 9.13
CA GLY A 19 6.73 9.31 9.06
C GLY A 19 6.76 7.80 9.21
N SER A 20 5.61 7.12 9.16
CA SER A 20 5.54 5.66 9.14
C SER A 20 5.93 5.12 7.78
N LEU A 21 6.55 3.93 7.78
CA LEU A 21 7.13 3.34 6.58
C LEU A 21 6.11 2.45 5.88
N GLY A 22 5.89 2.70 4.59
CA GLY A 22 5.08 1.86 3.72
C GLY A 22 5.76 0.54 3.42
N ALA A 23 5.06 -0.57 3.67
CA ALA A 23 5.59 -1.91 3.49
C ALA A 23 4.52 -2.89 2.99
N ILE A 24 4.97 -3.92 2.28
CA ILE A 24 4.20 -5.14 2.05
C ILE A 24 4.53 -6.12 3.17
N VAL A 25 3.54 -6.50 3.97
CA VAL A 25 3.74 -7.45 5.08
C VAL A 25 3.46 -8.89 4.67
N SER A 26 3.71 -9.84 5.57
CA SER A 26 3.73 -11.29 5.27
C SER A 26 2.42 -11.85 4.72
N ASN A 27 1.29 -11.18 4.92
CA ASN A 27 0.00 -11.54 4.35
C ASN A 27 -0.31 -10.81 3.03
N HIS A 28 0.72 -10.24 2.37
CA HIS A 28 0.65 -9.48 1.12
C HIS A 28 0.00 -8.10 1.22
N GLN A 29 -0.40 -7.65 2.42
CA GLN A 29 -1.04 -6.35 2.61
C GLN A 29 -0.04 -5.20 2.50
N PHE A 30 -0.41 -4.16 1.76
CA PHE A 30 0.23 -2.86 1.82
C PHE A 30 -0.27 -2.08 3.05
N GLN A 31 0.63 -1.71 3.94
CA GLN A 31 0.31 -0.94 5.15
C GLN A 31 1.47 -0.01 5.54
N PHE A 32 1.16 0.97 6.38
CA PHE A 32 2.15 1.81 7.04
C PHE A 32 2.36 1.33 8.47
N ASP A 33 3.61 1.05 8.85
CA ASP A 33 3.98 0.68 10.22
C ASP A 33 5.41 1.17 10.55
N GLY A 34 5.72 1.32 11.83
CA GLY A 34 7.03 1.71 12.31
C GLY A 34 7.42 3.13 11.89
N PRO A 35 8.73 3.43 11.74
CA PRO A 35 9.87 2.49 11.68
C PRO A 35 10.32 1.91 13.05
N PRO A 36 10.89 0.68 13.09
CA PRO A 36 11.13 -0.24 11.98
C PRO A 36 9.83 -0.89 11.48
N PRO A 37 9.77 -1.34 10.21
CA PRO A 37 8.60 -2.07 9.71
C PRO A 37 8.35 -3.32 10.55
N GLN A 38 7.12 -3.82 10.52
CA GLN A 38 6.73 -5.03 11.23
C GLN A 38 7.70 -6.19 10.93
N ALA A 39 8.07 -6.95 11.97
CA ALA A 39 8.89 -8.14 11.80
C ALA A 39 8.21 -9.11 10.82
N GLY A 40 8.93 -9.52 9.78
CA GLY A 40 8.40 -10.37 8.71
C GLY A 40 7.78 -9.60 7.52
N ALA A 41 7.99 -8.28 7.42
CA ALA A 41 7.69 -7.55 6.20
C ALA A 41 8.45 -8.15 4.99
N LEU A 42 7.75 -8.32 3.88
CA LEU A 42 8.30 -8.84 2.62
C LEU A 42 9.09 -7.74 1.89
N TYR A 43 8.53 -6.54 1.83
CA TYR A 43 9.14 -5.38 1.17
C TYR A 43 8.92 -4.13 2.01
N ALA A 44 9.99 -3.36 2.23
CA ALA A 44 9.95 -2.06 2.91
C ALA A 44 10.66 -0.95 2.10
N ALA A 45 11.18 -1.31 0.92
CA ALA A 45 11.95 -0.46 0.02
C ALA A 45 11.74 -0.92 -1.42
N GLY A 46 12.21 -0.10 -2.37
CA GLY A 46 12.01 -0.34 -3.81
C GLY A 46 10.79 0.39 -4.38
N TRP A 47 10.23 1.32 -3.60
CA TRP A 47 9.12 2.17 -4.02
C TRP A 47 9.58 3.23 -5.01
N SER A 48 8.76 3.50 -6.02
CA SER A 48 8.98 4.56 -7.01
C SER A 48 7.65 5.10 -7.52
N VAL A 49 7.70 6.18 -8.30
CA VAL A 49 6.55 6.68 -9.07
C VAL A 49 6.87 6.45 -10.55
N THR A 50 5.93 5.89 -11.30
CA THR A 50 6.06 5.62 -12.73
C THR A 50 5.94 6.92 -13.54
N ASP A 51 6.23 6.84 -14.84
CA ASP A 51 6.03 7.98 -15.76
C ASP A 51 4.55 8.40 -15.88
N ASP A 52 3.63 7.46 -15.62
CA ASP A 52 2.17 7.69 -15.59
C ASP A 52 1.65 8.14 -14.20
N GLU A 53 2.56 8.54 -13.31
CA GLU A 53 2.27 9.04 -11.96
C GLU A 53 1.66 8.02 -10.98
N TYR A 54 1.85 6.71 -11.23
CA TYR A 54 1.42 5.66 -10.31
C TYR A 54 2.52 5.23 -9.35
N LEU A 55 2.15 4.80 -8.14
CA LEU A 55 3.05 4.12 -7.22
C LEU A 55 3.46 2.76 -7.80
N ALA A 56 4.75 2.44 -7.71
CA ALA A 56 5.30 1.16 -8.11
C ALA A 56 6.23 0.57 -7.06
N LEU A 57 6.30 -0.76 -7.02
CA LEU A 57 7.25 -1.54 -6.21
C LEU A 57 8.14 -2.37 -7.13
N GLY A 58 9.39 -1.95 -7.32
CA GLY A 58 10.27 -2.56 -8.32
C GLY A 58 9.68 -2.41 -9.73
N SER A 59 9.34 -3.52 -10.39
CA SER A 59 8.69 -3.54 -11.71
C SER A 59 7.17 -3.75 -11.64
N GLN A 60 6.59 -3.78 -10.45
CA GLN A 60 5.15 -3.97 -10.25
C GLN A 60 4.47 -2.62 -10.10
N GLU A 61 3.46 -2.38 -10.92
CA GLU A 61 2.63 -1.16 -10.91
C GLU A 61 1.16 -1.45 -10.57
N GLU A 62 0.73 -2.70 -10.81
CA GLU A 62 -0.61 -3.17 -10.48
C GLU A 62 -0.63 -3.73 -9.05
N PHE A 63 -1.60 -3.26 -8.25
CA PHE A 63 -1.94 -3.77 -6.93
C PHE A 63 -3.38 -4.30 -6.94
N TYR A 64 -3.84 -4.83 -5.81
CA TYR A 64 -5.19 -5.37 -5.68
C TYR A 64 -5.95 -4.72 -4.53
N GLY A 65 -7.05 -4.05 -4.85
CA GLY A 65 -7.99 -3.50 -3.87
C GLY A 65 -9.04 -4.54 -3.49
N CYS A 66 -9.11 -4.88 -2.21
CA CYS A 66 -10.12 -5.78 -1.66
C CYS A 66 -11.09 -4.97 -0.76
N PRO A 67 -12.40 -4.93 -1.08
CA PRO A 67 -13.38 -4.22 -0.26
C PRO A 67 -13.52 -4.87 1.12
N GLN A 68 -13.71 -4.04 2.13
CA GLN A 68 -13.99 -4.36 3.52
C GLN A 68 -15.16 -3.51 3.98
N GLU A 69 -16.00 -4.06 4.84
CA GLU A 69 -17.09 -3.32 5.47
C GLU A 69 -16.71 -3.06 6.93
N ASP A 70 -16.84 -1.80 7.34
CA ASP A 70 -16.79 -1.44 8.75
C ASP A 70 -18.16 -1.68 9.41
N SER A 71 -18.17 -1.74 10.73
CA SER A 71 -19.34 -1.94 11.59
C SER A 71 -20.44 -0.88 11.41
N ASP A 72 -20.10 0.29 10.88
CA ASP A 72 -21.04 1.37 10.57
C ASP A 72 -21.61 1.31 9.14
N GLY A 73 -21.22 0.30 8.36
CA GLY A 73 -21.65 0.12 6.96
C GLY A 73 -20.78 0.85 5.93
N THR A 74 -19.69 1.51 6.34
CA THR A 74 -18.75 2.15 5.42
C THR A 74 -17.90 1.09 4.71
N THR A 75 -17.82 1.16 3.38
CA THR A 75 -16.88 0.33 2.61
C THR A 75 -15.55 1.04 2.46
N TYR A 76 -14.47 0.35 2.82
CA TYR A 76 -13.10 0.78 2.55
C TYR A 76 -12.32 -0.34 1.86
N TYR A 77 -11.17 -0.04 1.28
CA TYR A 77 -10.38 -1.01 0.55
C TYR A 77 -9.04 -1.23 1.25
N LYS A 78 -8.67 -2.50 1.45
CA LYS A 78 -7.30 -2.88 1.76
C LYS A 78 -6.57 -3.17 0.46
N ILE A 79 -5.33 -2.73 0.37
CA ILE A 79 -4.50 -2.91 -0.82
C ILE A 79 -3.50 -4.03 -0.58
N TYR A 80 -3.25 -4.83 -1.61
CA TYR A 80 -2.33 -5.98 -1.59
C TYR A 80 -1.43 -5.98 -2.82
N ASP A 81 -0.22 -6.55 -2.69
CA ASP A 81 0.70 -6.77 -3.82
C ASP A 81 0.29 -7.97 -4.70
N SER A 82 -0.71 -8.75 -4.27
CA SER A 82 -1.20 -9.92 -4.98
C SER A 82 -2.70 -10.09 -4.79
N GLN A 83 -3.35 -10.81 -5.71
CA GLN A 83 -4.78 -11.09 -5.63
C GLN A 83 -5.07 -12.16 -4.56
N ILE A 84 -5.23 -11.74 -3.30
CA ILE A 84 -5.45 -12.66 -2.19
C ILE A 84 -6.85 -13.31 -2.18
N GLN A 85 -7.82 -12.71 -2.86
CA GLN A 85 -9.19 -13.21 -3.00
C GLN A 85 -9.74 -12.93 -4.40
N SER A 86 -10.61 -13.81 -4.89
CA SER A 86 -11.19 -13.72 -6.24
C SER A 86 -12.02 -12.45 -6.50
N TYR A 87 -12.54 -11.82 -5.44
CA TYR A 87 -13.32 -10.58 -5.53
C TYR A 87 -12.45 -9.31 -5.46
N CYS A 88 -11.15 -9.42 -5.20
CA CYS A 88 -10.25 -8.27 -5.25
C CYS A 88 -9.99 -7.86 -6.70
N ILE A 89 -9.95 -6.56 -6.94
CA ILE A 89 -9.82 -6.00 -8.29
C ILE A 89 -8.46 -5.30 -8.45
N PRO A 90 -7.89 -5.31 -9.66
CA PRO A 90 -6.70 -4.54 -9.98
C PRO A 90 -6.89 -3.04 -9.70
N VAL A 91 -5.88 -2.41 -9.12
CA VAL A 91 -5.80 -0.96 -8.89
C VAL A 91 -4.39 -0.44 -9.18
N TYR A 92 -4.32 0.82 -9.59
CA TYR A 92 -3.09 1.61 -9.67
C TYR A 92 -3.21 2.74 -8.66
N LEU A 93 -2.17 2.96 -7.86
CA LEU A 93 -2.17 3.87 -6.70
C LEU A 93 -1.51 5.21 -7.01
#